data_AF-A0A0B2PF16-F1
#
_entry.id   AF-A0A0B2PF16-F1
#
_cell.length_a   1.000
_cell.length_b   1.000
_cell.length_c   1.000
_cell.angle_alpha   90.00
_cell.angle_beta   90.00
_cell.angle_gamma   90.00
#
_symmetry.space_group_name_H-M   'P 1'
#
loop_
_entity.id
_entity.type
_entity.pdbx_description
1 polymer ?
#
loop_
_entity_poly.entity_id
_entity_poly.type
_entity_poly.pdbx_seq_one_letter_code
_entity_poly.pdbx_strand_id
1 'polypeptide(L)'
;IEADLNKLEEDTSDRQLFSQEVLIRKQLQEALWKVAQSHESLLRQKARSRWIKEGDCNSQYFHLMMNANRRNNSLKGMMIDGSWIDEPERVKEAVRLFF
;
A
#
# COMPACT_ATOMS: atom_id res chain seq x y z
N ILE A 1 -6.51 1.76 -21.46
CA ILE A 1 -6.92 1.22 -20.15
C ILE A 1 -7.67 2.27 -19.35
N GLU A 2 -7.03 3.35 -18.90
CA GLU A 2 -7.71 4.40 -18.10
C GLU A 2 -8.81 5.11 -18.90
N ALA A 3 -8.52 5.53 -20.14
CA ALA A 3 -9.52 6.11 -21.03
C ALA A 3 -10.69 5.15 -21.32
N ASP A 4 -10.43 3.85 -21.46
CA ASP A 4 -11.45 2.84 -21.73
C ASP A 4 -12.33 2.58 -20.50
N LEU A 5 -11.73 2.61 -19.30
CA LEU A 5 -12.45 2.49 -18.03
C LEU A 5 -13.32 3.73 -17.78
N ASN A 6 -12.78 4.93 -17.99
CA ASN A 6 -13.51 6.18 -17.83
C ASN A 6 -14.69 6.26 -18.81
N LYS A 7 -14.47 5.87 -20.06
CA LYS A 7 -15.54 5.80 -21.07
C LYS A 7 -16.62 4.80 -20.67
N LEU A 8 -16.24 3.63 -20.18
CA LEU A 8 -17.20 2.62 -19.70
C LEU A 8 -18.01 3.14 -18.50
N GLU A 9 -17.39 3.87 -17.58
CA GLU A 9 -18.07 4.48 -16.43
C GLU A 9 -19.00 5.64 -16.83
N GLU A 10 -18.64 6.42 -17.84
CA GLU A 10 -19.48 7.47 -18.43
C GLU A 10 -20.70 6.88 -19.16
N ASP A 11 -20.48 5.88 -20.02
CA ASP A 11 -21.53 5.18 -20.79
C ASP A 11 -22.51 4.38 -19.90
N THR A 12 -22.14 4.13 -18.64
CA THR A 12 -22.94 3.35 -17.68
C THR A 12 -23.35 4.15 -16.44
N SER A 13 -23.13 5.49 -16.44
CA SER A 13 -23.52 6.37 -15.33
C SER A 13 -25.02 6.30 -15.01
N ASP A 14 -25.86 6.23 -16.04
CA ASP A 14 -27.31 6.34 -15.90
C ASP A 14 -28.05 4.99 -15.98
N ARG A 15 -27.34 3.86 -16.05
CA ARG A 15 -27.95 2.52 -16.15
C ARG A 15 -27.18 1.44 -15.41
N GLN A 16 -27.87 0.36 -15.06
CA GLN A 16 -27.20 -0.81 -14.50
C GLN A 16 -26.32 -1.50 -15.54
N LEU A 17 -25.15 -1.95 -15.09
CA LEU A 17 -24.18 -2.69 -15.88
C LEU A 17 -24.68 -4.10 -16.18
N PHE A 18 -24.59 -4.53 -17.44
CA PHE A 18 -24.79 -5.93 -17.80
C PHE A 18 -23.64 -6.80 -17.30
N SER A 19 -23.89 -8.10 -17.12
CA SER A 19 -22.89 -9.05 -16.62
C SER A 19 -21.56 -9.03 -17.40
N GLN A 20 -21.64 -8.84 -18.72
CA GLN A 20 -20.47 -8.71 -19.59
C GLN A 20 -19.69 -7.40 -19.34
N GLU A 21 -20.38 -6.30 -19.09
CA GLU A 21 -19.75 -5.00 -18.81
C GLU A 21 -19.09 -4.97 -17.43
N VAL A 22 -19.70 -5.64 -16.45
CA VAL A 22 -19.08 -5.85 -15.12
C VAL A 22 -17.77 -6.61 -15.26
N LEU A 23 -17.71 -7.62 -16.12
CA LEU A 23 -16.48 -8.37 -16.37
C LEU A 23 -15.39 -7.49 -17.00
N ILE A 24 -15.75 -6.72 -18.04
CA ILE A 24 -14.83 -5.81 -18.73
C ILE A 24 -14.30 -4.75 -17.75
N ARG A 25 -15.17 -4.16 -16.93
CA ARG A 25 -14.77 -3.19 -15.90
C ARG A 25 -13.75 -3.79 -14.93
N LYS A 26 -14.01 -4.99 -14.42
CA LYS A 26 -13.09 -5.70 -13.51
C LYS A 26 -11.73 -5.95 -14.16
N GLN A 27 -11.71 -6.40 -15.42
CA GLN A 27 -10.46 -6.65 -16.15
C GLN A 27 -9.66 -5.35 -16.37
N LEU A 28 -10.33 -4.26 -16.75
CA LEU A 28 -9.69 -2.96 -16.93
C LEU A 28 -9.13 -2.42 -15.61
N GLN A 29 -9.88 -2.55 -14.51
CA GLN A 29 -9.41 -2.17 -13.17
C GLN A 29 -8.20 -2.99 -12.73
N GLU A 30 -8.23 -4.31 -12.93
CA GLU A 30 -7.11 -5.18 -12.59
C GLU A 30 -5.85 -4.83 -13.41
N ALA A 31 -6.01 -4.57 -14.70
CA ALA A 31 -4.92 -4.16 -15.57
C ALA A 31 -4.33 -2.80 -15.13
N LEU A 32 -5.18 -1.83 -14.79
CA LEU A 32 -4.76 -0.53 -14.30
C LEU A 32 -4.01 -0.66 -12.97
N TRP A 33 -4.52 -1.49 -12.04
CA TRP A 33 -3.86 -1.76 -10.77
C TRP A 33 -2.47 -2.36 -10.94
N LYS A 34 -2.30 -3.34 -11.86
CA LYS A 34 -0.99 -3.93 -12.19
C LYS A 34 -0.01 -2.90 -12.73
N VAL A 35 -0.48 -2.02 -13.62
CA VAL A 35 0.35 -0.94 -14.17
C VAL A 35 0.75 0.06 -13.08
N ALA A 36 -0.20 0.48 -12.24
CA ALA A 36 0.08 1.39 -11.13
C ALA A 36 1.10 0.81 -10.15
N GLN A 37 0.96 -0.46 -9.78
CA GLN A 37 1.88 -1.15 -8.88
C GLN A 37 3.29 -1.29 -9.48
N SER A 38 3.39 -1.62 -10.77
CA SER A 38 4.69 -1.72 -11.44
C SER A 38 5.37 -0.35 -11.56
N HIS A 39 4.60 0.70 -11.86
CA HIS A 39 5.09 2.07 -11.89
C HIS A 39 5.58 2.54 -10.51
N GLU A 40 4.81 2.29 -9.45
CA GLU A 40 5.22 2.59 -8.08
C GLU A 40 6.51 1.85 -7.69
N SER A 41 6.61 0.57 -8.05
CA SER A 41 7.82 -0.23 -7.82
C SER A 41 9.04 0.35 -8.55
N LEU A 42 8.87 0.76 -9.81
CA LEU A 42 9.92 1.42 -10.59
C LEU A 42 10.36 2.74 -9.94
N LEU A 43 9.41 3.55 -9.46
CA LEU A 43 9.72 4.80 -8.76
C LEU A 43 10.52 4.54 -7.47
N ARG A 44 10.15 3.52 -6.69
CA ARG A 44 10.92 3.09 -5.50
C ARG A 44 12.34 2.69 -5.87
N GLN A 45 12.53 1.92 -6.94
CA GLN A 45 13.86 1.51 -7.41
C GLN A 45 14.70 2.71 -7.87
N LYS A 46 14.11 3.64 -8.65
CA LYS A 46 14.78 4.87 -9.10
C LYS A 46 15.20 5.74 -7.90
N ALA A 47 14.32 5.91 -6.92
CA ALA A 47 14.63 6.65 -5.69
C ALA A 47 15.79 6.00 -4.91
N ARG A 48 15.81 4.66 -4.78
CA ARG A 48 16.90 3.93 -4.13
C ARG A 48 18.23 4.06 -4.89
N SER A 49 18.21 3.99 -6.22
CA SER A 49 19.40 4.18 -7.05
C SER A 49 19.96 5.61 -6.90
N ARG A 50 19.07 6.61 -6.96
CA ARG A 50 19.43 8.01 -6.73
C ARG A 50 20.04 8.21 -5.34
N TRP A 51 19.47 7.57 -4.33
CA TRP A 51 19.98 7.62 -2.97
C TRP A 51 21.41 7.05 -2.83
N ILE A 52 21.69 5.88 -3.42
CA ILE A 52 23.03 5.29 -3.43
C ILE A 52 24.05 6.25 -4.08
N LYS A 53 23.61 7.03 -5.07
CA LYS A 53 24.43 7.99 -5.78
C LYS A 53 24.62 9.33 -5.05
N GLU A 54 23.57 9.86 -4.43
CA GLU A 54 23.54 11.21 -3.84
C GLU A 54 23.91 11.24 -2.34
N GLY A 55 23.83 10.10 -1.64
CA GLY A 55 24.19 10.02 -0.23
C GLY A 55 23.31 10.90 0.68
N ASP A 56 23.94 11.60 1.62
CA ASP A 56 23.30 12.31 2.74
C ASP A 56 22.60 13.64 2.37
N CYS A 57 22.63 14.03 1.09
CA CYS A 57 22.05 15.29 0.61
C CYS A 57 20.51 15.33 0.58
N ASN A 58 19.81 14.24 0.97
CA ASN A 58 18.35 14.15 0.92
C ASN A 58 17.71 13.67 2.24
N SER A 59 18.26 14.10 3.38
CA SER A 59 17.86 13.67 4.73
C SER A 59 16.37 13.88 5.07
N GLN A 60 15.75 15.00 4.64
CA GLN A 60 14.35 15.32 4.97
C GLN A 60 13.36 14.25 4.46
N TYR A 61 13.52 13.81 3.21
CA TYR A 61 12.64 12.80 2.62
C TYR A 61 12.75 11.45 3.36
N PHE A 62 13.96 11.07 3.78
CA PHE A 62 14.16 9.83 4.55
C PHE A 62 13.59 9.92 5.95
N HIS A 63 13.73 11.05 6.64
CA HIS A 63 13.09 11.23 7.92
C HIS A 63 11.56 11.10 7.81
N LEU A 64 10.95 11.66 6.76
CA LEU A 64 9.52 11.49 6.51
C LEU A 64 9.15 10.02 6.25
N MET A 65 9.90 9.31 5.40
CA MET A 65 9.65 7.90 5.09
C MET A 65 9.85 6.99 6.31
N MET A 66 10.95 7.18 7.06
CA MET A 66 11.24 6.45 8.29
C MET A 66 10.15 6.69 9.33
N ASN A 67 9.69 7.93 9.48
CA ASN A 67 8.60 8.26 10.40
C ASN A 67 7.28 7.63 9.95
N ALA A 68 6.98 7.60 8.66
CA ALA A 68 5.80 6.90 8.12
C ALA A 68 5.87 5.39 8.38
N ASN A 69 7.03 4.77 8.13
CA ASN A 69 7.25 3.34 8.41
C ASN A 69 7.15 3.04 9.91
N ARG A 70 7.78 3.86 10.77
CA ARG A 70 7.67 3.75 12.22
C ARG A 70 6.22 3.87 12.68
N ARG A 71 5.46 4.81 12.13
CA ARG A 71 4.03 4.99 12.45
C ARG A 71 3.21 3.78 12.01
N ASN A 72 3.46 3.25 10.82
CA ASN A 72 2.69 2.13 10.26
C ASN A 72 3.02 0.79 10.94
N ASN A 73 4.29 0.60 11.31
CA ASN A 73 4.78 -0.64 11.91
C ASN A 73 4.85 -0.56 13.45
N SER A 74 4.33 0.52 14.06
CA SER A 74 4.26 0.64 15.51
C SER A 74 3.20 -0.32 16.03
N LEU A 75 3.65 -1.36 16.71
CA LEU A 75 2.78 -2.30 17.40
C LEU A 75 2.37 -1.67 18.74
N LYS A 76 1.11 -1.19 18.81
CA LYS A 76 0.57 -0.51 19.99
C LYS A 76 0.17 -1.46 21.13
N GLY A 77 0.01 -2.73 20.81
CA GLY A 77 -0.47 -3.76 21.73
C GLY A 77 -0.88 -5.00 20.94
N MET A 78 -1.17 -6.08 21.66
CA MET A 78 -1.63 -7.34 21.08
C MET A 78 -2.64 -8.03 21.99
N MET A 79 -3.47 -8.90 21.39
CA MET A 79 -4.43 -9.72 22.12
C MET A 79 -3.71 -10.94 22.71
N ILE A 80 -3.75 -11.10 24.03
CA ILE A 80 -3.16 -12.24 24.75
C ILE A 80 -4.25 -12.78 25.69
N ASP A 81 -4.57 -14.07 25.55
CA ASP A 81 -5.55 -14.77 26.38
C ASP A 81 -6.91 -14.04 26.51
N GLY A 82 -7.37 -13.44 25.40
CA GLY A 82 -8.65 -12.73 25.33
C GLY A 82 -8.64 -11.31 25.92
N SER A 83 -7.48 -10.81 26.37
CA SER A 83 -7.30 -9.45 26.86
C SER A 83 -6.36 -8.64 25.96
N TRP A 84 -6.71 -7.37 25.70
CA TRP A 84 -5.82 -6.45 24.99
C TRP A 84 -4.71 -5.99 25.93
N ILE A 85 -3.45 -6.24 25.56
CA ILE A 85 -2.27 -5.83 26.33
C ILE A 85 -1.47 -4.84 25.48
N ASP A 86 -1.25 -3.64 26.03
CA ASP A 86 -0.44 -2.57 25.46
C ASP A 86 0.87 -2.33 26.24
N GLU A 87 1.08 -3.07 27.33
CA GLU A 87 2.28 -2.98 28.15
C GLU A 87 3.53 -3.49 27.40
N PRO A 88 4.55 -2.65 27.14
CA PRO A 88 5.63 -2.97 26.20
C PRO A 88 6.39 -4.25 26.52
N GLU A 89 6.65 -4.53 27.80
CA GLU A 89 7.41 -5.72 28.21
C GLU A 89 6.62 -7.02 27.96
N ARG A 90 5.31 -7.02 28.27
CA ARG A 90 4.45 -8.19 28.04
C ARG A 90 4.24 -8.45 26.55
N VAL A 91 4.08 -7.37 25.77
CA VAL A 91 3.95 -7.45 24.31
C VAL A 91 5.22 -8.00 23.68
N LYS A 92 6.42 -7.53 24.08
CA LYS A 92 7.70 -8.07 23.60
C LYS A 92 7.84 -9.57 23.90
N GLU A 93 7.52 -9.99 25.12
CA GLU A 93 7.63 -11.39 25.52
C GLU A 93 6.67 -12.28 24.71
N ALA A 94 5.43 -11.83 24.51
CA ALA A 94 4.47 -12.57 23.70
C ALA A 94 4.87 -12.64 22.22
N VAL A 95 5.40 -11.56 21.64
CA VAL A 95 5.98 -11.59 20.28
C VAL A 95 7.15 -12.58 20.21
N ARG A 96 8.04 -12.59 21.20
CA ARG A 96 9.17 -13.53 21.28
C ARG A 96 8.72 -14.99 21.40
N LEU A 97 7.61 -15.25 22.07
CA LEU A 97 7.05 -16.61 22.19
C LEU A 97 6.34 -17.07 20.91
N PHE A 98 5.88 -16.13 20.07
CA PHE A 98 5.15 -16.42 18.85
C PHE A 98 6.07 -16.72 17.64
N PHE A 99 7.22 -16.06 17.56
CA PHE A 99 8.20 -16.21 16.47
C PHE A 99 9.39 -17.07 16.89
#